data_AF-A0A7J5VW11-F1
#
_entry.id   AF-A0A7J5VW11-F1
#
_cell.length_a   1.000
_cell.length_b   1.000
_cell.length_c   1.000
_cell.angle_alpha   90.00
_cell.angle_beta   90.00
_cell.angle_gamma   90.00
#
_symmetry.space_group_name_H-M   'P 1'
#
loop_
_entity.id
_entity.type
_entity.pdbx_description
1 polymer ?
#
loop_
_entity_poly.entity_id
_entity_poly.type
_entity_poly.pdbx_seq_one_letter_code
_entity_poly.pdbx_strand_id
1 'polypeptide(L)'
;MNKQIYIIGPVTGIDREEAVAAFAKAASMVKEIGMVPVNPTEFVPAETPWREAMKLCINRLLECGSYIKLPGWDSSKGAMLEVIIAKNMDIPELNIYVGKFRGGGE
;
A
#
# COMPACT_ATOMS: atom_id res chain seq x y z
N MET A 1 1.89 5.94 -18.60
CA MET A 1 1.46 5.06 -17.50
C MET A 1 2.00 5.63 -16.21
N ASN A 2 1.13 5.91 -15.23
CA ASN A 2 1.57 6.33 -13.91
C ASN A 2 2.21 5.11 -13.20
N LYS A 3 3.49 5.21 -12.84
CA LYS A 3 4.26 4.13 -12.21
C LYS A 3 4.08 4.06 -10.70
N GLN A 4 3.31 4.97 -10.11
CA GLN A 4 3.11 5.02 -8.66
C GLN A 4 2.09 3.97 -8.23
N ILE A 5 2.51 3.13 -7.28
CA ILE A 5 1.71 2.05 -6.71
C ILE A 5 1.47 2.37 -5.24
N TYR A 6 0.22 2.62 -4.88
CA TYR A 6 -0.15 2.84 -3.47
C TYR A 6 -0.20 1.52 -2.71
N ILE A 7 0.39 1.48 -1.51
CA ILE A 7 0.39 0.29 -0.66
C ILE A 7 -0.73 0.46 0.38
N ILE A 8 -1.76 -0.39 0.30
CA ILE A 8 -2.86 -0.40 1.26
C ILE A 8 -2.59 -1.49 2.29
N GLY A 9 -2.67 -1.16 3.58
CA GLY A 9 -2.44 -2.13 4.64
C GLY A 9 -2.90 -1.66 6.02
N PRO A 10 -3.01 -2.58 6.98
CA PRO A 10 -3.36 -2.23 8.34
C PRO A 10 -2.21 -1.50 9.06
N VAL A 11 -2.55 -0.47 9.83
CA VAL A 11 -1.62 0.27 10.71
C VAL A 11 -2.20 0.38 12.12
N THR A 12 -3.51 0.65 12.23
CA THR A 12 -4.20 0.71 13.52
C THR A 12 -4.41 -0.69 14.10
N GLY A 13 -4.06 -0.88 15.38
CA GLY A 13 -4.28 -2.14 16.10
C GLY A 13 -3.18 -3.19 15.88
N ILE A 14 -2.10 -2.83 15.18
CA ILE A 14 -0.90 -3.65 15.01
C ILE A 14 0.27 -2.89 15.63
N ASP A 15 1.30 -3.62 16.06
CA ASP A 15 2.56 -3.01 16.46
C ASP A 15 3.13 -2.13 15.33
N ARG A 16 3.69 -0.97 15.70
CA ARG A 16 4.17 0.01 14.72
C ARG A 16 5.38 -0.49 13.95
N GLU A 17 6.30 -1.21 14.59
CA GLU A 17 7.48 -1.76 13.92
C GLU A 17 7.06 -2.86 12.95
N GLU A 18 6.11 -3.71 13.35
CA GLU A 18 5.53 -4.74 12.47
C GLU A 18 4.88 -4.11 11.23
N ALA A 19 4.06 -3.07 11.41
CA ALA A 19 3.45 -2.35 10.30
C ALA A 19 4.54 -1.77 9.37
N VAL A 20 5.48 -1.00 9.91
CA VAL A 20 6.57 -0.39 9.11
C VAL A 20 7.35 -1.45 8.34
N ALA A 21 7.68 -2.58 8.95
CA ALA A 21 8.39 -3.67 8.29
C ALA A 21 7.57 -4.29 7.13
N ALA A 22 6.26 -4.51 7.33
CA ALA A 22 5.38 -5.04 6.30
C ALA A 22 5.27 -4.09 5.09
N PHE A 23 5.11 -2.79 5.35
CA PHE A 23 5.07 -1.76 4.31
C PHE A 23 6.41 -1.62 3.58
N ALA A 24 7.54 -1.65 4.29
CA ALA A 24 8.88 -1.58 3.70
C ALA A 24 9.16 -2.79 2.79
N LYS A 25 8.76 -4.00 3.21
CA LYS A 25 8.87 -5.21 2.38
C LYS A 25 8.09 -5.08 1.08
N ALA A 26 6.85 -4.62 1.15
CA ALA A 26 6.03 -4.41 -0.04
C ALA A 26 6.59 -3.30 -0.94
N ALA A 27 7.13 -2.23 -0.37
CA ALA A 27 7.78 -1.17 -1.13
C ALA A 27 9.01 -1.69 -1.92
N SER A 28 9.80 -2.58 -1.32
CA SER A 28 10.91 -3.24 -2.03
C SER A 28 10.42 -4.09 -3.22
N MET A 29 9.35 -4.88 -3.03
CA MET A 29 8.77 -5.68 -4.13
C MET A 29 8.25 -4.82 -5.28
N VAL A 30 7.63 -3.67 -4.96
CA VAL A 30 7.20 -2.70 -5.98
C VAL A 30 8.39 -2.13 -6.75
N LYS A 31 9.51 -1.85 -6.07
CA LYS A 31 10.74 -1.38 -6.71
C LYS A 31 11.35 -2.46 -7.61
N GLU A 32 11.35 -3.72 -7.19
CA GLU A 32 11.89 -4.86 -7.96
C GLU A 32 11.20 -5.03 -9.31
N ILE A 33 9.91 -4.73 -9.41
CA ILE A 33 9.16 -4.76 -10.69
C ILE A 33 9.27 -3.46 -11.50
N GLY A 34 10.16 -2.53 -11.12
CA GLY A 34 10.42 -1.28 -11.86
C GLY A 34 9.37 -0.18 -11.65
N MET A 35 8.55 -0.29 -10.60
CA MET A 35 7.51 0.67 -10.23
C MET A 35 7.92 1.52 -9.02
N VAL A 36 7.14 2.57 -8.73
CA VAL A 36 7.43 3.53 -7.64
C VAL A 36 6.46 3.27 -6.49
N PRO A 37 6.91 2.76 -5.33
CA PRO A 37 6.01 2.57 -4.20
C PRO A 37 5.60 3.89 -3.58
N VAL A 38 4.36 3.95 -3.13
CA VAL A 38 3.82 5.02 -2.30
C VAL A 38 3.38 4.39 -0.99
N ASN A 39 4.20 4.62 0.04
CA ASN A 39 4.08 3.99 1.35
C ASN A 39 3.51 4.98 2.38
N PRO A 40 2.30 4.76 2.92
CA PRO A 40 1.68 5.61 3.94
C PRO A 40 2.54 5.85 5.18
N THR A 41 3.34 4.87 5.60
CA THR A 41 4.15 4.99 6.82
C THR A 41 5.30 5.98 6.69
N GLU A 42 5.66 6.38 5.45
CA GLU A 42 6.75 7.34 5.18
C GLU A 42 6.29 8.80 5.23
N PHE A 43 4.99 9.06 5.04
CA PHE A 43 4.46 10.43 4.96
C PHE A 43 3.33 10.72 5.94
N VAL A 44 2.77 9.72 6.63
CA VAL A 44 1.81 9.93 7.73
C VAL A 44 2.57 9.90 9.06
N PRO A 45 2.69 11.03 9.79
CA PRO A 45 3.29 11.06 11.11
C PRO A 45 2.58 10.11 12.09
N ALA A 46 3.32 9.49 13.00
CA ALA A 46 2.82 8.46 13.93
C ALA A 46 1.60 8.92 14.76
N GLU A 47 1.65 10.14 15.26
CA GLU A 47 0.64 10.73 16.15
C GLU A 47 -0.50 11.44 15.39
N THR A 48 -0.60 11.25 14.08
CA THR A 48 -1.63 11.93 13.27
C THR A 48 -3.01 11.38 13.63
N PRO A 49 -3.98 12.25 13.99
CA PRO A 49 -5.35 11.81 14.24
C PRO A 49 -5.92 11.07 13.02
N TRP A 50 -6.67 10.00 13.26
CA TRP A 50 -7.17 9.10 12.21
C TRP A 50 -7.80 9.84 11.02
N ARG A 51 -8.64 10.85 11.27
CA ARG A 51 -9.31 11.62 10.21
C ARG A 51 -8.32 12.39 9.33
N GLU A 52 -7.27 12.97 9.91
CA GLU A 52 -6.25 13.71 9.15
C GLU A 52 -5.33 12.74 8.41
N ALA A 53 -4.97 11.61 9.04
CA ALA A 53 -4.23 10.54 8.38
C ALA A 53 -4.98 10.02 7.14
N MET A 54 -6.29 9.77 7.25
CA MET A 54 -7.08 9.33 6.10
C MET A 54 -7.13 10.36 4.97
N LYS A 55 -7.21 11.66 5.26
CA LYS A 55 -7.15 12.70 4.20
C LYS A 55 -5.83 12.63 3.43
N LEU A 56 -4.70 12.52 4.14
CA LEU A 56 -3.38 12.40 3.53
C LEU A 56 -3.29 11.14 2.66
N CYS A 57 -3.71 10.01 3.22
CA CYS A 57 -3.72 8.73 2.52
C CYS A 57 -4.56 8.77 1.24
N ILE A 58 -5.81 9.23 1.33
CA ILE A 58 -6.75 9.29 0.21
C ILE A 58 -6.23 10.22 -0.88
N ASN A 59 -5.78 11.43 -0.52
CA ASN A 59 -5.21 12.37 -1.50
C ASN A 59 -4.05 11.71 -2.26
N ARG A 60 -3.16 11.03 -1.54
CA ARG A 60 -1.99 10.39 -2.15
C ARG A 60 -2.36 9.15 -2.99
N LEU A 61 -3.36 8.38 -2.57
CA LEU A 61 -3.92 7.25 -3.32
C LEU A 61 -4.50 7.72 -4.66
N LEU A 62 -5.24 8.83 -4.69
CA LEU A 62 -5.86 9.38 -5.91
C LEU A 62 -4.85 9.86 -6.94
N GLU A 63 -3.62 10.16 -6.52
CA GLU A 63 -2.50 10.49 -7.42
C GLU A 63 -1.80 9.26 -7.99
N CYS A 64 -2.09 8.05 -7.51
CA CYS A 64 -1.43 6.82 -7.93
C CYS A 64 -2.09 6.19 -9.16
N GLY A 65 -1.30 5.41 -9.90
CA GLY A 65 -1.78 4.72 -11.10
C GLY A 65 -2.41 3.36 -10.82
N SER A 66 -2.09 2.76 -9.67
CA SER A 66 -2.64 1.50 -9.20
C SER A 66 -2.38 1.34 -7.70
N TYR A 67 -2.93 0.29 -7.10
CA TYR A 67 -2.70 -0.04 -5.70
C TYR A 67 -2.43 -1.54 -5.50
N ILE A 68 -1.80 -1.87 -4.37
CA ILE A 68 -1.64 -3.24 -3.86
C ILE A 68 -2.20 -3.32 -2.44
N LYS A 69 -2.50 -4.52 -1.97
CA LYS A 69 -3.01 -4.75 -0.61
C LYS A 69 -2.09 -5.68 0.17
N LEU A 70 -1.81 -5.32 1.41
CA LEU A 70 -1.13 -6.18 2.38
C LEU A 70 -2.12 -7.16 3.02
N PRO A 71 -1.65 -8.32 3.52
CA PRO A 71 -2.47 -9.21 4.34
C PRO A 71 -3.12 -8.46 5.51
N GLY A 72 -4.38 -8.78 5.83
CA GLY A 72 -5.13 -8.12 6.90
C GLY A 72 -5.68 -6.73 6.55
N TRP A 73 -5.63 -6.30 5.28
CA TRP A 73 -6.24 -5.03 4.86
C TRP A 73 -7.75 -4.97 5.15
N ASP A 74 -8.43 -6.11 5.11
CA ASP A 74 -9.87 -6.28 5.28
C ASP A 74 -10.34 -6.19 6.73
N SER A 75 -9.43 -6.25 7.71
CA SER A 75 -9.72 -6.00 9.12
C SER A 75 -9.44 -4.55 9.55
N SER A 76 -8.77 -3.75 8.71
CA SER A 76 -8.45 -2.35 8.99
C SER A 76 -9.48 -1.40 8.37
N LYS A 77 -10.16 -0.63 9.22
CA LYS A 77 -11.13 0.38 8.79
C LYS A 77 -10.54 1.37 7.76
N GLY A 78 -9.28 1.78 7.94
CA GLY A 78 -8.61 2.71 7.02
C GLY A 78 -8.31 2.06 5.67
N ALA A 79 -7.75 0.85 5.69
CA ALA A 79 -7.39 0.12 4.48
C ALA A 79 -8.62 -0.29 3.66
N MET A 80 -9.71 -0.71 4.32
CA MET A 80 -10.99 -0.95 3.65
C MET A 80 -11.53 0.30 2.94
N LEU A 81 -11.45 1.47 3.60
CA LEU A 81 -11.90 2.73 3.03
C LEU A 81 -11.09 3.09 1.77
N GLU A 82 -9.76 2.92 1.82
CA GLU A 82 -8.87 3.13 0.67
C GLU A 82 -9.23 2.21 -0.50
N VAL A 83 -9.47 0.91 -0.26
CA VAL A 83 -9.88 -0.04 -1.31
C VAL A 83 -11.23 0.35 -1.93
N ILE A 84 -12.20 0.76 -1.11
CA ILE A 84 -13.52 1.21 -1.61
C ILE A 84 -13.33 2.42 -2.52
N ILE A 85 -12.55 3.42 -2.09
CA ILE A 85 -12.29 4.62 -2.89
C ILE A 85 -11.57 4.26 -4.19
N ALA A 86 -10.49 3.48 -4.12
CA ALA A 86 -9.73 3.09 -5.30
C ALA A 86 -10.60 2.39 -6.34
N LYS A 87 -11.43 1.45 -5.90
CA LYS A 87 -12.38 0.73 -6.77
C LYS A 87 -13.41 1.64 -7.42
N ASN A 88 -13.97 2.60 -6.69
CA ASN A 88 -14.97 3.54 -7.23
C ASN A 88 -14.35 4.63 -8.11
N MET A 89 -13.03 4.80 -8.08
CA MET A 89 -12.28 5.75 -8.89
C MET A 89 -11.54 5.06 -10.05
N ASP A 90 -11.86 3.80 -10.34
CA ASP A 90 -11.24 2.98 -11.39
C ASP A 90 -9.69 2.91 -11.29
N ILE A 91 -9.16 3.03 -10.08
CA ILE A 91 -7.72 2.82 -9.82
C ILE A 91 -7.48 1.31 -9.77
N PRO A 92 -6.70 0.72 -10.70
CA PRO A 92 -6.58 -0.72 -10.80
C PRO A 92 -5.80 -1.32 -9.63
N GLU A 93 -6.22 -2.52 -9.21
CA GLU A 93 -5.46 -3.36 -8.30
C GLU A 93 -4.36 -4.10 -9.07
N LEU A 94 -3.12 -4.03 -8.58
CA LEU A 94 -2.02 -4.82 -9.10
C LEU A 94 -1.85 -6.09 -8.26
N ASN A 95 -2.08 -7.25 -8.87
CA ASN A 95 -1.77 -8.53 -8.24
C ASN A 95 -0.29 -8.86 -8.42
N ILE A 96 0.53 -8.51 -7.43
CA ILE A 96 1.91 -8.98 -7.39
C ILE A 96 1.89 -10.41 -6.86
N TYR A 97 1.81 -11.39 -7.76
CA TYR A 97 1.99 -12.78 -7.39
C TYR A 97 3.40 -12.97 -6.84
N VAL A 98 3.50 -13.36 -5.58
CA VAL A 98 4.73 -13.87 -4.97
C VAL A 98 4.95 -15.29 -5.50
N GLY A 99 5.16 -15.40 -6.81
CA GLY A 99 5.79 -16.58 -7.37
C GLY A 99 7.20 -16.59 -6.83
N LYS A 100 7.57 -17.63 -6.08
CA LYS A 100 8.97 -18.01 -5.85
C LYS A 100 9.80 -17.59 -7.06
N PHE A 101 10.90 -16.89 -6.84
CA PHE A 101 12.03 -16.90 -7.77
C PHE A 101 12.30 -18.39 -8.10
N ARG A 102 11.72 -18.90 -9.20
CA ARG A 102 12.31 -20.02 -9.90
C ARG A 102 13.45 -19.36 -10.63
N GLY A 103 14.64 -19.43 -10.04
CA GLY A 103 15.87 -19.20 -10.78
C GLY A 103 15.79 -20.08 -12.02
N GLY A 104 15.50 -19.45 -13.15
CA GLY A 104 15.78 -19.97 -14.47
C GLY A 104 17.18 -19.49 -14.79
N GLY A 105 18.08 -20.43 -15.03
CA GLY A 105 19.47 -20.15 -15.37
C GLY A 105 20.32 -21.38 -15.10
N GLU A 106 20.18 -22.33 -16.03
CA GLU A 106 21.22 -23.24 -16.59
C GLU A 106 22.46 -23.58 -15.75
#